data_AF-A0A2M7KZR2-F1
#
_entry.id   AF-A0A2M7KZR2-F1
#
_cell.length_a   1.000
_cell.length_b   1.000
_cell.length_c   1.000
_cell.angle_alpha   90.00
_cell.angle_beta   90.00
_cell.angle_gamma   90.00
#
_symmetry.space_group_name_H-M   'P 1'
#
loop_
_entity.id
_entity.type
_entity.pdbx_description
1 polymer ?
#
loop_
_entity_poly.entity_id
_entity_poly.type
_entity_poly.pdbx_seq_one_letter_code
_entity_poly.pdbx_strand_id
1 'polypeptide(L)'
;MIQRIGQSATAALALWFSVCGAAAAVSVPLQDFQLPQLSGLTARLEATRQGTPDAVRIVFDKDDPQRRMLFVRAKPTGAAPGARAVAFRYRLQLDRPARARFAALVREADGESWVKVARPAELATEWTVARVSVAAMRPTDFSPLASGTIEWGTVRWVCLGLVLDGSAKGTLEISEARLTDEPQHPTAPLRLTGEGPGAWTLHKDAAAQGTLTTPNEGPVGQPCLKVEFTFPGGRHMFCTNSLPMPSVDLEGYRALRLTYKATPPPGISGLLVLLSEDSGACYRADPMPTPSAEWKTSTIPLDQFRLAEWTQDPDGTLDMEKVVSVWVGAHGVAAGAGGAGTLSVCDLELVPFPR
;
A
#
# COMPACT_ATOMS: atom_id res chain seq x y z
N MET A 1 57.24 30.55 40.61
CA MET A 1 57.17 29.07 40.71
C MET A 1 55.76 28.74 41.15
N ILE A 2 54.82 28.18 40.40
CA ILE A 2 54.81 27.42 39.13
C ILE A 2 53.46 27.75 38.45
N GLN A 3 53.48 28.16 37.17
CA GLN A 3 52.28 28.21 36.32
C GLN A 3 51.93 26.78 35.87
N ARG A 4 50.66 26.37 36.01
CA ARG A 4 50.12 25.19 35.31
C ARG A 4 49.02 25.64 34.36
N ILE A 5 49.31 25.47 33.07
CA ILE A 5 48.39 25.59 31.93
C ILE A 5 47.64 24.26 31.83
N GLY A 6 46.32 24.29 31.94
CA GLY A 6 45.45 23.15 31.63
C GLY A 6 45.10 23.18 30.14
N GLN A 7 45.61 22.20 29.38
CA GLN A 7 45.30 22.02 27.97
C GLN A 7 43.97 21.29 27.77
N SER A 8 43.22 21.79 26.80
CA SER A 8 41.95 21.32 26.27
C SER A 8 42.06 19.93 25.62
N ALA A 9 41.10 19.05 25.91
CA ALA A 9 40.86 17.83 25.13
C ALA A 9 39.53 17.99 24.37
N THR A 10 39.61 18.44 23.12
CA THR A 10 38.50 18.46 22.18
C THR A 10 38.40 17.09 21.54
N ALA A 11 37.42 16.28 21.94
CA ALA A 11 37.15 14.98 21.33
C ALA A 11 36.55 15.21 19.92
N ALA A 12 37.27 14.78 18.89
CA ALA A 12 36.79 14.77 17.51
C ALA A 12 35.83 13.60 17.31
N LEU A 13 34.53 13.90 17.22
CA LEU A 13 33.51 12.97 16.74
C LEU A 13 33.64 12.88 15.21
N ALA A 14 34.32 11.84 14.71
CA ALA A 14 34.34 11.54 13.29
C ALA A 14 32.99 10.90 12.89
N LEU A 15 32.08 11.73 12.35
CA LEU A 15 30.88 11.28 11.66
C LEU A 15 31.29 10.51 10.40
N TRP A 16 31.17 9.18 10.45
CA TRP A 16 31.14 8.33 9.27
C TRP A 16 29.82 8.58 8.53
N PHE A 17 29.80 9.58 7.65
CA PHE A 17 28.80 9.62 6.59
C PHE A 17 29.18 8.54 5.58
N SER A 18 28.53 7.39 5.69
CA SER A 18 28.51 6.39 4.62
C SER A 18 28.04 7.11 3.36
N VAL A 19 28.86 7.12 2.31
CA VAL A 19 28.48 7.60 0.99
C VAL A 19 27.49 6.58 0.44
N CYS A 20 26.23 6.67 0.88
CA CYS A 20 25.13 6.06 0.16
C CYS A 20 25.16 6.67 -1.24
N GLY A 21 25.46 5.84 -2.25
CA GLY A 21 25.39 6.28 -3.64
C GLY A 21 24.04 6.97 -3.86
N ALA A 22 24.08 8.19 -4.40
CA ALA A 22 22.86 8.94 -4.66
C ALA A 22 21.93 8.07 -5.51
N ALA A 23 20.72 7.82 -4.98
CA ALA A 23 19.65 7.11 -5.66
C ALA A 23 19.51 7.62 -7.10
N ALA A 24 19.38 6.70 -8.06
CA ALA A 24 19.33 7.05 -9.48
C ALA A 24 17.95 7.63 -9.81
N ALA A 25 17.81 8.95 -9.68
CA ALA A 25 16.58 9.66 -10.04
C ALA A 25 16.65 10.22 -11.47
N VAL A 26 15.63 9.94 -12.28
CA VAL A 26 15.47 10.53 -13.61
C VAL A 26 14.43 11.64 -13.54
N SER A 27 14.84 12.85 -13.90
CA SER A 27 13.96 14.01 -13.89
C SER A 27 12.89 13.91 -14.99
N VAL A 28 11.71 14.43 -14.69
CA VAL A 28 10.63 14.62 -15.65
C VAL A 28 10.43 16.14 -15.79
N PRO A 29 11.00 16.76 -16.84
CA PRO A 29 11.07 18.21 -16.99
C PRO A 29 9.68 18.82 -17.13
N LEU A 30 9.40 19.83 -16.31
CA LEU A 30 8.08 20.45 -16.24
C LEU A 30 7.74 21.29 -17.46
N GLN A 31 8.74 21.87 -18.13
CA GLN A 31 8.57 22.62 -19.38
C GLN A 31 8.02 21.75 -20.52
N ASP A 32 8.17 20.43 -20.42
CA ASP A 32 7.67 19.48 -21.42
C ASP A 32 6.23 19.03 -21.12
N PHE A 33 5.61 19.55 -20.04
CA PHE A 33 4.28 19.14 -19.63
C PHE A 33 3.25 19.57 -20.66
N GLN A 34 2.63 18.58 -21.28
CA GLN A 34 1.53 18.77 -22.21
C GLN A 34 0.25 18.26 -21.57
N LEU A 35 -0.80 19.06 -21.64
CA LEU A 35 -2.15 18.64 -21.27
C LEU A 35 -2.81 18.05 -22.52
N PRO A 36 -3.00 16.71 -22.59
CA PRO A 36 -3.71 16.11 -23.70
C PRO A 36 -5.17 16.60 -23.72
N GLN A 37 -5.83 16.49 -24.86
CA GLN A 37 -7.27 16.77 -24.93
C GLN A 37 -8.03 15.73 -24.11
N LEU A 38 -8.90 16.19 -23.21
CA LEU A 38 -9.67 15.34 -22.29
C LEU A 38 -11.15 15.51 -22.58
N SER A 39 -11.86 14.40 -22.82
CA SER A 39 -13.32 14.44 -23.00
C SER A 39 -14.02 14.56 -21.63
N GLY A 40 -15.05 15.40 -21.54
CA GLY A 40 -15.86 15.58 -20.33
C GLY A 40 -15.13 16.26 -19.16
N LEU A 41 -14.00 16.93 -19.43
CA LEU A 41 -13.20 17.65 -18.43
C LEU A 41 -12.60 18.89 -19.10
N THR A 42 -12.88 20.08 -18.58
CA THR A 42 -12.18 21.29 -19.01
C THR A 42 -10.94 21.44 -18.14
N ALA A 43 -9.77 21.48 -18.75
CA ALA A 43 -8.53 21.74 -18.03
C ALA A 43 -7.63 22.65 -18.87
N ARG A 44 -6.81 23.45 -18.19
CA ARG A 44 -5.80 24.30 -18.84
C ARG A 44 -4.55 24.40 -17.99
N LEU A 45 -3.42 24.56 -18.67
CA LEU A 45 -2.16 24.92 -18.05
C LEU A 45 -2.12 26.44 -17.90
N GLU A 46 -1.85 26.91 -16.69
CA GLU A 46 -1.59 28.32 -16.40
C GLU A 46 -0.10 28.49 -16.10
N ALA A 47 0.50 29.53 -16.65
CA ALA A 47 1.82 29.97 -16.22
C ALA A 47 1.73 30.37 -14.73
N THR A 48 2.62 29.84 -13.89
CA THR A 48 2.67 30.24 -12.49
C THR A 48 3.05 31.71 -12.40
N ARG A 49 2.12 32.53 -11.90
CA ARG A 49 2.39 33.95 -11.65
C ARG A 49 3.39 34.04 -10.48
N GLN A 50 4.48 34.78 -10.71
CA GLN A 50 5.44 35.34 -9.73
C GLN A 50 5.62 34.55 -8.42
N GLY A 51 6.74 33.82 -8.29
CA GLY A 51 7.25 33.30 -7.01
C GLY A 51 7.87 31.90 -7.07
N THR A 52 7.48 31.09 -8.05
CA THR A 52 8.06 29.76 -8.32
C THR A 52 8.15 29.58 -9.84
N PRO A 53 9.27 29.95 -10.47
CA PRO A 53 9.43 29.91 -11.92
C PRO A 53 9.31 28.50 -12.52
N ASP A 54 9.37 27.46 -11.69
CA ASP A 54 9.47 26.06 -12.13
C ASP A 54 8.27 25.21 -11.67
N ALA A 55 7.05 25.73 -11.71
CA ALA A 55 5.86 24.91 -11.39
C ALA A 55 4.81 24.98 -12.50
N VAL A 56 4.17 23.84 -12.74
CA VAL A 56 3.05 23.71 -13.68
C VAL A 56 1.76 23.75 -12.90
N ARG A 57 0.91 24.74 -13.18
CA ARG A 57 -0.42 24.86 -12.58
C ARG A 57 -1.47 24.39 -13.56
N ILE A 58 -2.26 23.40 -13.14
CA ILE A 58 -3.38 22.84 -13.89
C ILE A 58 -4.66 23.31 -13.21
N VAL A 59 -5.47 24.10 -13.90
CA VAL A 59 -6.82 24.46 -13.45
C VAL A 59 -7.81 23.59 -14.17
N PHE A 60 -8.73 22.96 -13.44
CA PHE A 60 -9.70 22.03 -14.02
C PHE A 60 -11.11 22.21 -13.48
N ASP A 61 -12.08 21.93 -14.34
CA ASP A 61 -13.52 21.93 -14.03
C ASP A 61 -14.20 20.74 -14.72
N LYS A 62 -14.92 19.95 -13.92
CA LYS A 62 -15.59 18.71 -14.28
C LYS A 62 -16.98 18.68 -13.68
N ASP A 63 -18.00 18.90 -14.50
CA ASP A 63 -19.38 18.96 -14.02
C ASP A 63 -20.07 17.60 -14.00
N ASP A 64 -19.65 16.66 -14.84
CA ASP A 64 -20.25 15.32 -14.89
C ASP A 64 -19.83 14.44 -13.70
N PRO A 65 -20.58 13.38 -13.33
CA PRO A 65 -20.20 12.47 -12.24
C PRO A 65 -19.28 11.31 -12.68
N GLN A 66 -19.04 11.13 -13.99
CA GLN A 66 -18.28 9.99 -14.51
C GLN A 66 -16.80 10.09 -14.15
N ARG A 67 -16.12 8.95 -13.99
CA ARG A 67 -14.67 8.94 -13.78
C ARG A 67 -13.95 9.56 -14.98
N ARG A 68 -13.04 10.51 -14.73
CA ARG A 68 -12.12 11.07 -15.74
C ARG A 68 -10.68 11.07 -15.22
N MET A 69 -9.75 11.07 -16.17
CA MET A 69 -8.32 11.23 -15.88
C MET A 69 -7.89 12.64 -16.27
N LEU A 70 -7.17 13.31 -15.38
CA LEU A 70 -6.46 14.56 -15.62
C LEU A 70 -4.97 14.23 -15.60
N PHE A 71 -4.30 14.29 -16.74
CA PHE A 71 -2.86 14.01 -16.81
C PHE A 71 -2.10 15.16 -17.42
N VAL A 72 -0.88 15.35 -16.95
CA VAL A 72 0.16 16.06 -17.67
C VAL A 72 1.20 15.05 -18.11
N ARG A 73 1.61 15.17 -19.38
CA ARG A 73 2.55 14.27 -20.03
C ARG A 73 3.91 14.92 -20.16
N ALA A 74 4.98 14.20 -19.85
CA ALA A 74 6.34 14.63 -20.13
C ALA A 74 7.28 13.46 -20.46
N LYS A 75 8.39 13.79 -21.09
CA LYS A 75 9.44 12.82 -21.46
C LYS A 75 10.51 12.78 -20.36
N PRO A 76 10.82 11.62 -19.76
CA PRO A 76 11.95 11.52 -18.83
C PRO A 76 13.27 11.96 -19.47
N THR A 77 14.17 12.59 -18.70
CA THR A 77 15.48 13.05 -19.22
C THR A 77 16.48 11.93 -19.52
N GLY A 78 16.14 10.67 -19.20
CA GLY A 78 17.00 9.51 -19.39
C GLY A 78 16.25 8.20 -19.14
N ALA A 79 16.96 7.07 -19.27
CA ALA A 79 16.44 5.77 -18.86
C ALA A 79 16.44 5.66 -17.33
N ALA A 80 15.41 5.03 -16.77
CA ALA A 80 15.26 4.84 -15.32
C ALA A 80 15.23 3.33 -14.98
N PRO A 81 16.29 2.55 -15.29
CA PRO A 81 16.30 1.14 -14.97
C PRO A 81 16.10 0.96 -13.45
N GLY A 82 15.11 0.14 -13.07
CA GLY A 82 14.77 -0.07 -11.67
C GLY A 82 13.88 1.02 -11.05
N ALA A 83 13.19 1.84 -11.84
CA ALA A 83 12.19 2.75 -11.28
C ALA A 83 11.11 1.98 -10.50
N ARG A 84 10.86 2.40 -9.26
CA ARG A 84 9.89 1.84 -8.33
C ARG A 84 8.75 2.78 -8.02
N ALA A 85 8.96 4.09 -8.20
CA ALA A 85 7.90 5.08 -8.11
C ALA A 85 8.09 6.27 -9.07
N VAL A 86 6.98 6.94 -9.36
CA VAL A 86 6.95 8.34 -9.80
C VAL A 86 6.77 9.21 -8.56
N ALA A 87 7.80 9.96 -8.19
CA ALA A 87 7.76 10.91 -7.08
C ALA A 87 7.56 12.33 -7.63
N PHE A 88 6.69 13.12 -7.00
CA PHE A 88 6.44 14.50 -7.43
C PHE A 88 6.02 15.38 -6.27
N ARG A 89 6.43 16.64 -6.36
CA ARG A 89 6.12 17.68 -5.38
C ARG A 89 4.91 18.46 -5.87
N TYR A 90 3.87 18.54 -5.06
CA TYR A 90 2.58 19.07 -5.47
C TYR A 90 1.90 19.96 -4.43
N ARG A 91 0.90 20.71 -4.90
CA ARG A 91 -0.20 21.31 -4.14
C ARG A 91 -1.51 20.95 -4.82
N LEU A 92 -2.53 20.59 -4.04
CA LEU A 92 -3.84 20.22 -4.55
C LEU A 92 -4.93 20.91 -3.74
N GLN A 93 -5.78 21.65 -4.44
CA GLN A 93 -6.96 22.30 -3.89
C GLN A 93 -8.19 21.89 -4.70
N LEU A 94 -9.30 21.61 -4.03
CA LEU A 94 -10.58 21.31 -4.64
C LEU A 94 -11.61 22.33 -4.16
N ASP A 95 -12.15 23.11 -5.09
CA ASP A 95 -13.27 24.03 -4.85
C ASP A 95 -14.60 23.28 -4.78
N ARG A 96 -14.67 22.13 -5.46
CA ARG A 96 -15.82 21.20 -5.43
C ARG A 96 -15.33 19.84 -4.95
N PRO A 97 -15.93 19.26 -3.90
CA PRO A 97 -15.47 18.00 -3.34
C PRO A 97 -15.62 16.86 -4.36
N ALA A 98 -14.54 16.12 -4.56
CA ALA A 98 -14.49 14.94 -5.41
C ALA A 98 -13.57 13.90 -4.78
N ARG A 99 -13.75 12.63 -5.16
CA ARG A 99 -12.78 11.59 -4.81
C ARG A 99 -11.64 11.65 -5.82
N ALA A 100 -10.63 12.47 -5.50
CA ALA A 100 -9.40 12.57 -6.29
C ALA A 100 -8.40 11.50 -5.84
N ARG A 101 -7.75 10.84 -6.80
CA ARG A 101 -6.67 9.87 -6.57
C ARG A 101 -5.52 10.19 -7.50
N PHE A 102 -4.28 10.12 -7.02
CA PHE A 102 -3.15 10.25 -7.93
C PHE A 102 -3.09 9.06 -8.88
N ALA A 103 -2.59 9.29 -10.08
CA ALA A 103 -2.34 8.24 -11.04
C ALA A 103 -1.08 8.53 -11.86
N ALA A 104 -0.43 7.45 -12.27
CA ALA A 104 0.66 7.45 -13.22
C ALA A 104 0.27 6.59 -14.41
N LEU A 105 0.63 7.04 -15.61
CA LEU A 105 0.55 6.27 -16.83
C LEU A 105 1.90 6.32 -17.53
N VAL A 106 2.43 5.18 -17.91
CA VAL A 106 3.73 5.06 -18.58
C VAL A 106 3.48 4.51 -19.98
N ARG A 107 4.18 5.03 -20.98
CA ARG A 107 4.16 4.47 -22.33
C ARG A 107 5.56 4.17 -22.85
N GLU A 108 5.72 2.96 -23.35
CA GLU A 108 6.94 2.43 -23.93
C GLU A 108 7.06 2.83 -25.42
N ALA A 109 8.26 2.63 -25.98
CA ALA A 109 8.55 3.00 -27.36
C ALA A 109 7.78 2.14 -28.39
N ASP A 110 7.50 0.89 -28.05
CA ASP A 110 6.72 -0.08 -28.84
C ASP A 110 5.20 0.20 -28.84
N GLY A 111 4.74 1.04 -27.91
CA GLY A 111 3.35 1.45 -27.79
C GLY A 111 2.62 0.89 -26.57
N GLU A 112 3.21 -0.03 -25.82
CA GLU A 112 2.63 -0.55 -24.58
C GLU A 112 2.41 0.59 -23.57
N SER A 113 1.27 0.54 -22.89
CA SER A 113 0.85 1.59 -21.97
C SER A 113 0.32 0.99 -20.68
N TRP A 114 0.86 1.46 -19.57
CA TRP A 114 0.62 0.92 -18.24
C TRP A 114 0.05 1.99 -17.33
N VAL A 115 -0.90 1.63 -16.48
CA VAL A 115 -1.56 2.57 -15.57
C VAL A 115 -1.55 2.07 -14.13
N LYS A 116 -1.35 3.00 -13.20
CA LYS A 116 -1.60 2.82 -11.77
C LYS A 116 -2.45 3.97 -11.27
N VAL A 117 -3.48 3.63 -10.49
CA VAL A 117 -4.24 4.58 -9.70
C VAL A 117 -3.87 4.36 -8.24
N ALA A 118 -3.30 5.38 -7.60
CA ALA A 118 -2.85 5.34 -6.22
C ALA A 118 -4.01 5.58 -5.24
N ARG A 119 -3.63 5.72 -3.96
CA ARG A 119 -4.52 6.10 -2.86
C ARG A 119 -5.17 7.49 -3.07
N PRO A 120 -6.25 7.82 -2.33
CA PRO A 120 -6.82 9.16 -2.32
C PRO A 120 -5.73 10.24 -2.22
N ALA A 121 -5.84 11.26 -3.06
CA ALA A 121 -4.93 12.39 -3.04
C ALA A 121 -5.22 13.22 -1.79
N GLU A 122 -4.18 13.53 -1.02
CA GLU A 122 -4.28 14.45 0.10
C GLU A 122 -4.42 15.88 -0.43
N LEU A 123 -5.36 16.65 0.11
CA LEU A 123 -5.44 18.07 -0.19
C LEU A 123 -4.29 18.78 0.52
N ALA A 124 -3.61 19.66 -0.20
CA ALA A 124 -2.39 20.30 0.30
C ALA A 124 -2.31 21.74 -0.21
N THR A 125 -2.43 22.70 0.71
CA THR A 125 -2.20 24.12 0.44
C THR A 125 -0.71 24.44 0.40
N GLU A 126 0.10 23.67 1.13
CA GLU A 126 1.56 23.74 1.11
C GLU A 126 2.18 22.66 0.22
N TRP A 127 3.40 22.91 -0.24
CA TRP A 127 4.11 21.94 -1.06
C TRP A 127 4.40 20.67 -0.26
N THR A 128 3.97 19.53 -0.79
CA THR A 128 4.26 18.22 -0.22
C THR A 128 4.67 17.24 -1.33
N VAL A 129 5.13 16.05 -0.96
CA VAL A 129 5.57 15.02 -1.92
C VAL A 129 4.57 13.87 -1.93
N ALA A 130 4.09 13.54 -3.12
CA ALA A 130 3.39 12.28 -3.38
C ALA A 130 4.32 11.33 -4.13
N ARG A 131 4.06 10.03 -3.95
CA ARG A 131 4.65 8.96 -4.73
C ARG A 131 3.54 8.08 -5.27
N VAL A 132 3.61 7.77 -6.56
CA VAL A 132 2.79 6.72 -7.18
C VAL A 132 3.74 5.58 -7.49
N SER A 133 3.57 4.47 -6.80
CA SER A 133 4.31 3.25 -7.12
C SER A 133 4.06 2.81 -8.55
N VAL A 134 5.11 2.35 -9.20
CA VAL A 134 5.04 1.70 -10.51
C VAL A 134 5.18 0.18 -10.40
N ALA A 135 5.22 -0.35 -9.18
CA ALA A 135 5.02 -1.78 -8.95
C ALA A 135 3.57 -2.16 -9.25
N ALA A 136 3.38 -3.31 -9.90
CA ALA A 136 2.07 -3.83 -10.31
C ALA A 136 1.19 -2.77 -11.02
N MET A 137 1.79 -1.97 -11.93
CA MET A 137 0.98 -1.25 -12.92
C MET A 137 0.28 -2.27 -13.81
N ARG A 138 -0.93 -1.94 -14.24
CA ARG A 138 -1.69 -2.82 -15.13
C ARG A 138 -1.56 -2.32 -16.56
N PRO A 139 -1.53 -3.21 -17.56
CA PRO A 139 -1.72 -2.80 -18.94
C PRO A 139 -3.03 -2.02 -19.06
N THR A 140 -3.02 -0.98 -19.88
CA THR A 140 -4.24 -0.26 -20.26
C THR A 140 -5.03 -1.08 -21.29
N ASP A 141 -6.34 -0.85 -21.39
CA ASP A 141 -7.21 -1.57 -22.35
C ASP A 141 -6.83 -1.34 -23.82
N PHE A 142 -6.01 -0.32 -24.10
CA PHE A 142 -5.48 0.00 -25.43
C PHE A 142 -4.01 -0.42 -25.61
N SER A 143 -3.46 -1.22 -24.69
CA SER A 143 -2.12 -1.81 -24.82
C SER A 143 -2.17 -3.02 -25.76
N PRO A 144 -1.41 -3.04 -26.87
CA PRO A 144 -1.55 -4.08 -27.89
C PRO A 144 -1.04 -5.48 -27.49
N LEU A 145 -0.12 -5.59 -26.52
CA LEU A 145 0.57 -6.85 -26.21
C LEU A 145 0.34 -7.37 -24.79
N ALA A 146 -0.10 -6.56 -23.82
CA ALA A 146 -0.68 -6.89 -22.49
C ALA A 146 -0.03 -8.00 -21.62
N SER A 147 1.08 -8.60 -22.03
CA SER A 147 1.82 -9.62 -21.31
C SER A 147 3.26 -9.16 -21.15
N GLY A 148 3.64 -8.74 -19.94
CA GLY A 148 5.01 -8.31 -19.70
C GLY A 148 5.19 -7.53 -18.41
N THR A 149 6.42 -7.07 -18.24
CA THR A 149 6.87 -6.11 -17.24
C THR A 149 7.33 -4.85 -17.97
N ILE A 150 7.23 -3.69 -17.35
CA ILE A 150 7.67 -2.43 -17.96
C ILE A 150 9.18 -2.47 -18.24
N GLU A 151 9.57 -2.27 -19.49
CA GLU A 151 10.95 -2.04 -19.92
C GLU A 151 11.32 -0.57 -19.72
N TRP A 152 11.75 -0.22 -18.50
CA TRP A 152 12.07 1.17 -18.13
C TRP A 152 13.10 1.89 -19.04
N GLY A 153 13.92 1.13 -19.77
CA GLY A 153 14.86 1.67 -20.76
C GLY A 153 14.19 2.19 -22.04
N THR A 154 12.95 1.77 -22.34
CA THR A 154 12.21 2.11 -23.55
C THR A 154 11.07 3.11 -23.29
N VAL A 155 10.89 3.53 -22.03
CA VAL A 155 9.84 4.49 -21.65
C VAL A 155 9.99 5.80 -22.40
N ARG A 156 8.97 6.11 -23.23
CA ARG A 156 8.95 7.29 -24.10
C ARG A 156 8.39 8.50 -23.38
N TRP A 157 7.37 8.31 -22.57
CA TRP A 157 6.78 9.38 -21.76
C TRP A 157 6.07 8.83 -20.53
N VAL A 158 5.96 9.70 -19.52
CA VAL A 158 5.23 9.48 -18.29
C VAL A 158 4.13 10.52 -18.21
N CYS A 159 2.93 10.07 -17.88
CA CYS A 159 1.78 10.89 -17.53
C CYS A 159 1.60 10.83 -16.02
N LEU A 160 1.42 11.99 -15.40
CA LEU A 160 1.15 12.14 -13.98
C LEU A 160 -0.08 13.01 -13.79
N GLY A 161 -0.92 12.67 -12.80
CA GLY A 161 -2.03 13.55 -12.43
C GLY A 161 -3.07 12.84 -11.59
N LEU A 162 -4.35 13.08 -11.88
CA LEU A 162 -5.48 12.67 -11.05
C LEU A 162 -6.47 11.78 -11.80
N VAL A 163 -7.01 10.80 -11.09
CA VAL A 163 -8.32 10.19 -11.39
C VAL A 163 -9.36 10.92 -10.53
N LEU A 164 -10.39 11.45 -11.19
CA LEU A 164 -11.46 12.21 -10.56
C LEU A 164 -12.76 11.41 -10.67
N ASP A 165 -13.28 10.93 -9.53
CA ASP A 165 -14.60 10.32 -9.43
C ASP A 165 -15.62 11.33 -8.86
N GLY A 166 -16.73 11.55 -9.57
CA GLY A 166 -17.71 12.60 -9.25
C GLY A 166 -17.35 13.96 -9.85
N SER A 167 -18.25 14.93 -9.75
CA SER A 167 -18.00 16.31 -10.23
C SER A 167 -16.87 16.96 -9.42
N ALA A 168 -15.93 17.64 -10.07
CA ALA A 168 -14.72 18.16 -9.45
C ALA A 168 -14.35 19.52 -10.04
N LYS A 169 -13.82 20.42 -9.21
CA LYS A 169 -13.25 21.69 -9.65
C LYS A 169 -12.08 22.01 -8.74
N GLY A 170 -10.98 22.51 -9.30
CA GLY A 170 -9.85 22.91 -8.47
C GLY A 170 -8.57 23.14 -9.25
N THR A 171 -7.47 23.06 -8.51
CA THR A 171 -6.12 23.32 -9.02
C THR A 171 -5.14 22.26 -8.53
N LEU A 172 -4.35 21.72 -9.46
CA LEU A 172 -3.19 20.89 -9.16
C LEU A 172 -1.94 21.64 -9.62
N GLU A 173 -1.02 21.91 -8.70
CA GLU A 173 0.30 22.44 -9.01
C GLU A 173 1.36 21.37 -8.82
N ILE A 174 2.32 21.27 -9.74
CA ILE A 174 3.44 20.33 -9.68
C ILE A 174 4.72 21.13 -9.90
N SER A 175 5.65 21.11 -8.93
CA SER A 175 6.93 21.83 -9.01
C SER A 175 8.13 20.91 -9.29
N GLU A 176 7.98 19.61 -9.08
CA GLU A 176 9.03 18.62 -9.35
C GLU A 176 8.37 17.30 -9.69
N ALA A 177 8.94 16.55 -10.64
CA ALA A 177 8.55 15.17 -10.93
C ALA A 177 9.78 14.35 -11.33
N ARG A 178 9.88 13.12 -10.84
CA ARG A 178 10.99 12.20 -11.12
C ARG A 178 10.56 10.74 -11.07
N LEU A 179 11.19 9.91 -11.88
CA LEU A 179 11.23 8.47 -11.67
C LEU A 179 12.35 8.18 -10.65
N THR A 180 12.08 7.29 -9.70
CA THR A 180 13.02 6.96 -8.63
C THR A 180 12.98 5.47 -8.32
N ASP A 181 14.14 4.92 -7.98
CA ASP A 181 14.37 3.60 -7.39
C ASP A 181 14.03 3.55 -5.89
N GLU A 182 13.74 4.69 -5.26
CA GLU A 182 13.25 4.72 -3.88
C GLU A 182 11.83 4.14 -3.80
N PRO A 183 11.58 3.22 -2.86
CA PRO A 183 10.25 2.68 -2.67
C PRO A 183 9.28 3.73 -2.12
N GLN A 184 7.98 3.42 -2.20
CA GLN A 184 7.00 4.24 -1.50
C GLN A 184 7.24 4.17 0.02
N HIS A 185 7.25 5.33 0.67
CA HIS A 185 7.27 5.43 2.13
C HIS A 185 5.89 5.79 2.64
N PRO A 186 5.06 4.80 3.04
CA PRO A 186 3.76 5.09 3.62
C PRO A 186 3.92 5.93 4.89
N THR A 187 3.07 6.94 5.03
CA THR A 187 3.06 7.90 6.15
C THR A 187 1.93 7.66 7.14
N ALA A 188 1.00 6.78 6.80
CA ALA A 188 -0.16 6.44 7.60
C ALA A 188 -0.47 4.95 7.45
N PRO A 189 -1.16 4.32 8.42
CA PRO A 189 -1.67 2.98 8.27
C PRO A 189 -2.59 2.84 7.05
N LEU A 190 -2.53 1.68 6.39
CA LEU A 190 -3.46 1.27 5.36
C LEU A 190 -4.46 0.30 5.96
N ARG A 191 -5.70 0.76 6.14
CA ARG A 191 -6.82 -0.06 6.63
C ARG A 191 -7.31 -1.00 5.53
N LEU A 192 -7.10 -2.30 5.71
CA LEU A 192 -7.44 -3.34 4.74
C LEU A 192 -8.93 -3.69 4.76
N THR A 193 -9.60 -3.55 5.90
CA THR A 193 -11.05 -3.78 6.06
C THR A 193 -11.91 -2.66 5.45
N GLY A 194 -11.29 -1.53 5.07
CA GLY A 194 -11.98 -0.34 4.58
C GLY A 194 -12.80 0.35 5.69
N GLU A 195 -13.94 0.94 5.33
CA GLU A 195 -14.85 1.60 6.30
C GLU A 195 -15.80 0.62 7.02
N GLY A 196 -15.70 -0.68 6.72
CA GLY A 196 -16.62 -1.70 7.22
C GLY A 196 -15.87 -2.96 7.70
N PRO A 197 -16.57 -4.12 7.76
CA PRO A 197 -15.95 -5.34 8.25
C PRO A 197 -14.93 -5.93 7.26
N GLY A 198 -14.90 -5.51 5.99
CA GLY A 198 -14.11 -6.12 4.92
C GLY A 198 -14.88 -7.22 4.15
N ALA A 199 -14.37 -7.59 2.97
CA ALA A 199 -14.95 -8.63 2.12
C ALA A 199 -14.25 -9.97 2.35
N TRP A 200 -14.62 -10.65 3.43
CA TRP A 200 -13.97 -11.89 3.87
C TRP A 200 -14.53 -13.14 3.21
N THR A 201 -13.66 -14.11 2.97
CA THR A 201 -14.02 -15.46 2.52
C THR A 201 -13.65 -16.48 3.60
N LEU A 202 -14.60 -17.32 3.99
CA LEU A 202 -14.39 -18.40 4.96
C LEU A 202 -13.78 -19.63 4.27
N HIS A 203 -12.70 -20.15 4.84
CA HIS A 203 -12.03 -21.38 4.45
C HIS A 203 -11.95 -22.33 5.65
N LYS A 204 -12.18 -23.62 5.44
CA LYS A 204 -12.12 -24.61 6.52
C LYS A 204 -11.94 -26.01 5.98
N ASP A 205 -11.45 -26.89 6.83
CA ASP A 205 -11.50 -28.33 6.57
C ASP A 205 -12.94 -28.82 6.40
N ALA A 206 -13.11 -29.87 5.60
CA ALA A 206 -14.42 -30.48 5.34
C ALA A 206 -15.14 -30.90 6.63
N ALA A 207 -14.37 -31.33 7.64
CA ALA A 207 -14.91 -31.81 8.90
C ALA A 207 -15.01 -30.76 10.01
N ALA A 208 -14.50 -29.54 9.79
CA ALA A 208 -14.81 -28.41 10.63
C ALA A 208 -16.18 -27.83 10.23
N GLN A 209 -16.92 -27.30 11.20
CA GLN A 209 -18.11 -26.48 10.94
C GLN A 209 -17.72 -25.01 11.10
N GLY A 210 -18.36 -24.12 10.35
CA GLY A 210 -18.03 -22.70 10.40
C GLY A 210 -19.14 -21.85 9.79
N THR A 211 -19.50 -20.77 10.46
CA THR A 211 -20.45 -19.76 9.99
C THR A 211 -19.80 -18.39 10.07
N LEU A 212 -19.81 -17.67 8.94
CA LEU A 212 -19.29 -16.32 8.82
C LEU A 212 -20.44 -15.31 8.89
N THR A 213 -20.31 -14.29 9.74
CA THR A 213 -21.26 -13.18 9.86
C THR A 213 -20.53 -11.85 10.01
N THR A 214 -21.25 -10.74 9.89
CA THR A 214 -20.71 -9.38 10.10
C THR A 214 -21.57 -8.57 11.08
N PRO A 215 -21.56 -8.91 12.38
CA PRO A 215 -22.35 -8.21 13.38
C PRO A 215 -21.69 -6.88 13.79
N ASN A 216 -22.45 -6.03 14.49
CA ASN A 216 -21.98 -4.79 15.12
C ASN A 216 -21.49 -5.05 16.55
N GLU A 217 -20.57 -6.00 16.71
CA GLU A 217 -20.03 -6.45 18.02
C GLU A 217 -18.59 -5.97 18.27
N GLY A 218 -18.02 -5.20 17.34
CA GLY A 218 -16.70 -4.57 17.43
C GLY A 218 -16.56 -3.63 18.62
N PRO A 219 -15.34 -3.15 18.93
CA PRO A 219 -15.14 -2.09 19.91
C PRO A 219 -16.08 -0.91 19.62
N VAL A 220 -16.80 -0.44 20.64
CA VAL A 220 -17.78 0.66 20.50
C VAL A 220 -18.92 0.35 19.49
N GLY A 221 -19.27 -0.93 19.31
CA GLY A 221 -20.37 -1.36 18.44
C GLY A 221 -20.06 -1.27 16.94
N GLN A 222 -18.79 -1.24 16.56
CA GLN A 222 -18.38 -1.21 15.15
C GLN A 222 -18.73 -2.54 14.43
N PRO A 223 -19.00 -2.50 13.12
CA PRO A 223 -19.08 -3.71 12.30
C PRO A 223 -17.78 -4.50 12.38
N CYS A 224 -17.85 -5.80 12.63
CA CYS A 224 -16.69 -6.68 12.60
C CYS A 224 -17.00 -7.97 11.84
N LEU A 225 -15.96 -8.62 11.33
CA LEU A 225 -16.04 -10.04 10.98
C LEU A 225 -16.31 -10.85 12.25
N LYS A 226 -17.17 -11.86 12.18
CA LYS A 226 -17.29 -12.92 13.20
C LYS A 226 -17.40 -14.28 12.53
N VAL A 227 -16.55 -15.22 12.93
CA VAL A 227 -16.67 -16.63 12.61
C VAL A 227 -16.93 -17.43 13.88
N GLU A 228 -17.97 -18.24 13.83
CA GLU A 228 -18.28 -19.26 14.84
C GLU A 228 -18.00 -20.62 14.20
N PHE A 229 -17.16 -21.42 14.83
CA PHE A 229 -16.69 -22.68 14.26
C PHE A 229 -16.66 -23.80 15.29
N THR A 230 -16.56 -25.04 14.83
CA THR A 230 -16.40 -26.22 15.70
C THR A 230 -15.35 -27.14 15.09
N PHE A 231 -14.37 -27.52 15.89
CA PHE A 231 -13.38 -28.52 15.52
C PHE A 231 -13.69 -29.87 16.17
N PRO A 232 -13.59 -30.98 15.42
CA PRO A 232 -13.50 -32.31 16.02
C PRO A 232 -12.16 -32.45 16.76
N GLY A 233 -12.15 -33.22 17.84
CA GLY A 233 -10.93 -33.50 18.60
C GLY A 233 -9.99 -34.49 17.91
N GLY A 234 -8.74 -34.53 18.37
CA GLY A 234 -7.79 -35.59 18.04
C GLY A 234 -7.18 -35.55 16.63
N ARG A 235 -7.42 -34.50 15.84
CA ARG A 235 -6.76 -34.29 14.54
C ARG A 235 -6.50 -32.82 14.26
N HIS A 236 -5.55 -32.55 13.38
CA HIS A 236 -5.20 -31.19 12.95
C HIS A 236 -6.30 -30.64 12.03
N MET A 237 -6.87 -29.49 12.37
CA MET A 237 -7.93 -28.82 11.62
C MET A 237 -7.54 -27.36 11.34
N PHE A 238 -8.16 -26.74 10.34
CA PHE A 238 -8.15 -25.28 10.16
C PHE A 238 -9.54 -24.68 9.88
N CYS A 239 -9.71 -23.43 10.33
CA CYS A 239 -10.80 -22.54 9.94
C CYS A 239 -10.26 -21.12 9.92
N THR A 240 -10.16 -20.56 8.72
CA THR A 240 -9.50 -19.28 8.44
C THR A 240 -10.39 -18.41 7.57
N ASN A 241 -10.16 -17.11 7.63
CA ASN A 241 -10.85 -16.14 6.80
C ASN A 241 -9.81 -15.36 6.03
N SER A 242 -9.98 -15.25 4.71
CA SER A 242 -9.09 -14.46 3.86
C SER A 242 -9.72 -13.12 3.51
N LEU A 243 -8.92 -12.06 3.54
CA LEU A 243 -9.25 -10.73 3.02
C LEU A 243 -8.30 -10.43 1.85
N PRO A 244 -8.80 -10.12 0.64
CA PRO A 244 -7.95 -9.75 -0.47
C PRO A 244 -7.20 -8.44 -0.19
N MET A 245 -5.94 -8.35 -0.60
CA MET A 245 -5.19 -7.11 -0.53
C MET A 245 -5.75 -6.08 -1.51
N PRO A 246 -5.84 -4.80 -1.13
CA PRO A 246 -6.14 -3.74 -2.09
C PRO A 246 -4.98 -3.62 -3.09
N SER A 247 -5.29 -3.23 -4.33
CA SER A 247 -4.31 -3.06 -5.40
C SER A 247 -3.47 -1.78 -5.24
N VAL A 248 -2.79 -1.63 -4.11
CA VAL A 248 -1.91 -0.51 -3.76
C VAL A 248 -0.48 -1.01 -3.58
N ASP A 249 0.48 -0.09 -3.48
CA ASP A 249 1.84 -0.45 -3.08
C ASP A 249 1.85 -0.83 -1.60
N LEU A 250 2.31 -2.04 -1.31
CA LEU A 250 2.47 -2.56 0.04
C LEU A 250 3.92 -2.41 0.52
N GLU A 251 4.81 -1.92 -0.34
CA GLU A 251 6.17 -1.63 0.05
C GLU A 251 6.21 -0.47 1.06
N GLY A 252 7.19 -0.54 1.97
CA GLY A 252 7.38 0.47 3.01
C GLY A 252 6.53 0.24 4.26
N TYR A 253 5.48 -0.59 4.20
CA TYR A 253 4.84 -1.10 5.42
C TYR A 253 5.76 -2.11 6.12
N ARG A 254 5.62 -2.21 7.44
CA ARG A 254 6.57 -2.93 8.31
C ARG A 254 5.91 -3.76 9.39
N ALA A 255 4.62 -3.59 9.62
CA ALA A 255 3.86 -4.44 10.50
C ALA A 255 2.43 -4.61 9.99
N LEU A 256 1.80 -5.71 10.39
CA LEU A 256 0.38 -5.95 10.30
C LEU A 256 -0.23 -5.71 11.69
N ARG A 257 -1.19 -4.79 11.80
CA ARG A 257 -1.95 -4.56 13.03
C ARG A 257 -3.33 -5.20 12.90
N LEU A 258 -3.69 -5.99 13.90
CA LEU A 258 -4.92 -6.76 13.96
C LEU A 258 -5.66 -6.42 15.26
N THR A 259 -6.91 -5.97 15.14
CA THR A 259 -7.83 -5.79 16.28
C THR A 259 -8.86 -6.91 16.28
N TYR A 260 -8.81 -7.77 17.29
CA TYR A 260 -9.53 -9.04 17.31
C TYR A 260 -10.02 -9.43 18.71
N LYS A 261 -10.93 -10.40 18.73
CA LYS A 261 -11.41 -11.15 19.90
C LYS A 261 -11.50 -12.62 19.49
N ALA A 262 -10.96 -13.54 20.28
CA ALA A 262 -10.95 -14.96 19.92
C ALA A 262 -10.97 -15.89 21.13
N THR A 263 -11.83 -16.90 21.07
CA THR A 263 -11.92 -18.00 22.03
C THR A 263 -11.87 -19.32 21.26
N PRO A 264 -10.68 -19.83 20.89
CA PRO A 264 -10.59 -21.08 20.16
C PRO A 264 -10.89 -22.29 21.07
N PRO A 265 -11.16 -23.47 20.51
CA PRO A 265 -11.36 -24.69 21.29
C PRO A 265 -10.11 -25.03 22.14
N PRO A 266 -10.25 -25.77 23.26
CA PRO A 266 -9.12 -26.24 24.04
C PRO A 266 -8.08 -26.96 23.18
N GLY A 267 -6.79 -26.75 23.46
CA GLY A 267 -5.67 -27.32 22.68
C GLY A 267 -5.15 -26.39 21.57
N ILE A 268 -5.90 -25.37 21.17
CA ILE A 268 -5.44 -24.36 20.21
C ILE A 268 -4.90 -23.13 20.97
N SER A 269 -3.58 -22.91 20.90
CA SER A 269 -2.87 -21.90 21.70
C SER A 269 -2.65 -20.55 21.01
N GLY A 270 -2.90 -20.46 19.71
CA GLY A 270 -2.56 -19.30 18.87
C GLY A 270 -3.59 -19.06 17.77
N LEU A 271 -3.61 -17.82 17.26
CA LEU A 271 -4.29 -17.49 16.01
C LEU A 271 -3.35 -17.69 14.83
N LEU A 272 -3.86 -18.30 13.75
CA LEU A 272 -3.16 -18.33 12.49
C LEU A 272 -3.35 -16.98 11.80
N VAL A 273 -2.26 -16.25 11.56
CA VAL A 273 -2.25 -15.05 10.73
C VAL A 273 -1.27 -15.28 9.59
N LEU A 274 -1.75 -15.21 8.35
CA LEU A 274 -0.94 -15.42 7.14
C LEU A 274 -0.95 -14.21 6.22
N LEU A 275 0.14 -14.04 5.49
CA LEU A 275 0.21 -13.27 4.25
C LEU A 275 0.42 -14.27 3.12
N SER A 276 -0.41 -14.23 2.09
CA SER A 276 -0.29 -15.12 0.93
C SER A 276 0.05 -14.31 -0.32
N GLU A 277 1.02 -14.81 -1.06
CA GLU A 277 1.48 -14.26 -2.33
C GLU A 277 0.73 -14.87 -3.52
N ASP A 278 0.81 -14.21 -4.67
CA ASP A 278 0.22 -14.69 -5.94
C ASP A 278 0.81 -16.02 -6.43
N SER A 279 2.05 -16.32 -6.02
CA SER A 279 2.75 -17.59 -6.23
C SER A 279 2.11 -18.77 -5.47
N GLY A 280 1.27 -18.49 -4.47
CA GLY A 280 0.75 -19.47 -3.51
C GLY A 280 1.63 -19.64 -2.28
N ALA A 281 2.80 -19.00 -2.20
CA ALA A 281 3.60 -18.93 -0.99
C ALA A 281 2.78 -18.31 0.16
N CYS A 282 2.87 -18.89 1.35
CA CYS A 282 2.18 -18.40 2.53
C CYS A 282 3.20 -18.14 3.63
N TYR A 283 3.14 -16.97 4.23
CA TYR A 283 3.98 -16.57 5.34
C TYR A 283 3.13 -16.46 6.59
N ARG A 284 3.48 -17.18 7.66
CA ARG A 284 2.76 -17.16 8.95
C ARG A 284 3.46 -16.27 9.97
N ALA A 285 2.69 -15.58 10.80
CA ALA A 285 3.22 -14.87 11.96
C ALA A 285 3.84 -15.86 12.98
N ASP A 286 5.07 -15.57 13.41
CA ASP A 286 5.79 -16.34 14.43
C ASP A 286 6.51 -15.39 15.43
N PRO A 287 6.08 -15.31 16.70
CA PRO A 287 5.05 -16.14 17.33
C PRO A 287 3.64 -15.81 16.86
N MET A 288 2.76 -16.81 16.90
CA MET A 288 1.33 -16.62 16.64
C MET A 288 0.69 -15.67 17.66
N PRO A 289 -0.22 -14.76 17.27
CA PRO A 289 -0.95 -13.93 18.21
C PRO A 289 -1.74 -14.76 19.23
N THR A 290 -1.59 -14.44 20.52
CA THR A 290 -2.31 -15.12 21.59
C THR A 290 -3.81 -14.86 21.50
N PRO A 291 -4.69 -15.86 21.62
CA PRO A 291 -6.13 -15.66 21.71
C PRO A 291 -6.52 -14.75 22.88
N SER A 292 -7.66 -14.08 22.79
CA SER A 292 -8.16 -13.16 23.82
C SER A 292 -9.68 -13.18 23.86
N ALA A 293 -10.26 -13.49 25.02
CA ALA A 293 -11.70 -13.39 25.23
C ALA A 293 -12.21 -11.95 25.25
N GLU A 294 -11.30 -10.96 25.29
CA GLU A 294 -11.59 -9.52 25.17
C GLU A 294 -11.02 -8.94 23.88
N TRP A 295 -11.56 -7.80 23.43
CA TRP A 295 -11.00 -7.09 22.29
C TRP A 295 -9.56 -6.68 22.57
N LYS A 296 -8.66 -7.08 21.68
CA LYS A 296 -7.21 -6.82 21.76
C LYS A 296 -6.70 -6.36 20.41
N THR A 297 -5.73 -5.44 20.44
CA THR A 297 -4.96 -5.06 19.26
C THR A 297 -3.55 -5.62 19.37
N SER A 298 -3.12 -6.37 18.36
CA SER A 298 -1.76 -6.87 18.22
C SER A 298 -1.10 -6.22 17.00
N THR A 299 0.15 -5.78 17.13
CA THR A 299 0.97 -5.30 16.01
C THR A 299 2.08 -6.34 15.78
N ILE A 300 2.08 -6.95 14.60
CA ILE A 300 2.98 -8.04 14.22
C ILE A 300 3.97 -7.49 13.20
N PRO A 301 5.25 -7.31 13.55
CA PRO A 301 6.30 -6.95 12.61
C PRO A 301 6.35 -7.92 11.42
N LEU A 302 6.52 -7.40 10.19
CA LEU A 302 6.58 -8.23 8.99
C LEU A 302 7.83 -9.13 8.97
N ASP A 303 8.89 -8.74 9.67
CA ASP A 303 10.08 -9.56 9.86
C ASP A 303 9.88 -10.73 10.86
N GLN A 304 8.69 -10.88 11.45
CA GLN A 304 8.25 -12.04 12.23
C GLN A 304 7.43 -13.03 11.40
N PHE A 305 7.15 -12.72 10.14
CA PHE A 305 6.52 -13.66 9.25
C PHE A 305 7.54 -14.66 8.71
N ARG A 306 7.18 -15.94 8.70
CA ARG A 306 8.03 -17.06 8.28
C ARG A 306 7.30 -17.87 7.22
N LEU A 307 8.01 -18.35 6.21
CA LEU A 307 7.44 -19.24 5.20
C LEU A 307 6.77 -20.44 5.90
N ALA A 308 5.51 -20.67 5.58
CA ALA A 308 4.75 -21.77 6.14
C ALA A 308 5.26 -23.08 5.56
N GLU A 309 5.46 -24.07 6.44
CA GLU A 309 6.10 -25.36 6.12
C GLU A 309 5.37 -26.18 5.03
N TRP A 310 4.11 -25.84 4.74
CA TRP A 310 3.28 -26.49 3.71
C TRP A 310 3.25 -25.73 2.38
N THR A 311 4.04 -24.68 2.22
CA THR A 311 4.18 -23.90 0.98
C THR A 311 5.64 -23.81 0.55
N GLN A 312 5.86 -23.40 -0.69
CA GLN A 312 7.20 -23.23 -1.27
C GLN A 312 7.32 -21.81 -1.81
N ASP A 313 8.51 -21.25 -1.68
CA ASP A 313 8.89 -19.98 -2.28
C ASP A 313 10.38 -20.05 -2.68
N PRO A 314 10.79 -19.65 -3.90
CA PRO A 314 12.15 -19.88 -4.38
C PRO A 314 13.26 -19.21 -3.58
N ASP A 315 13.02 -18.04 -2.99
CA ASP A 315 14.01 -17.31 -2.18
C ASP A 315 13.69 -17.31 -0.68
N GLY A 316 12.50 -17.78 -0.29
CA GLY A 316 12.05 -17.90 1.09
C GLY A 316 11.87 -16.56 1.79
N THR A 317 11.68 -15.48 1.03
CA THR A 317 11.52 -14.11 1.53
C THR A 317 10.11 -13.60 1.27
N LEU A 318 9.49 -12.99 2.29
CA LEU A 318 8.19 -12.35 2.12
C LEU A 318 8.31 -11.12 1.21
N ASP A 319 7.72 -11.21 0.02
CA ASP A 319 7.70 -10.15 -0.97
C ASP A 319 6.37 -9.39 -0.90
N MET A 320 6.38 -8.25 -0.20
CA MET A 320 5.17 -7.44 -0.02
C MET A 320 4.50 -7.01 -1.33
N GLU A 321 5.25 -6.91 -2.44
CA GLU A 321 4.70 -6.63 -3.77
C GLU A 321 3.89 -7.77 -4.37
N LYS A 322 4.13 -9.01 -3.94
CA LYS A 322 3.43 -10.22 -4.39
C LYS A 322 2.26 -10.60 -3.48
N VAL A 323 2.15 -10.00 -2.30
CA VAL A 323 1.08 -10.33 -1.34
C VAL A 323 -0.30 -9.97 -1.89
N VAL A 324 -1.15 -10.98 -2.06
CA VAL A 324 -2.52 -10.85 -2.60
C VAL A 324 -3.60 -11.00 -1.54
N SER A 325 -3.30 -11.56 -0.36
CA SER A 325 -4.30 -11.72 0.68
C SER A 325 -3.71 -11.81 2.10
N VAL A 326 -4.51 -11.41 3.08
CA VAL A 326 -4.27 -11.67 4.51
C VAL A 326 -5.26 -12.71 5.02
N TRP A 327 -4.79 -13.68 5.79
CA TRP A 327 -5.63 -14.70 6.39
C TRP A 327 -5.59 -14.60 7.91
N VAL A 328 -6.74 -14.75 8.56
CA VAL A 328 -6.86 -14.77 10.03
C VAL A 328 -7.79 -15.91 10.43
N GLY A 329 -7.34 -16.76 11.36
CA GLY A 329 -8.11 -17.93 11.75
C GLY A 329 -7.54 -18.69 12.94
N ALA A 330 -7.99 -19.93 13.07
CA ALA A 330 -7.46 -20.92 13.99
C ALA A 330 -7.01 -22.15 13.20
N HIS A 331 -5.92 -22.78 13.65
CA HIS A 331 -5.49 -24.08 13.18
C HIS A 331 -4.82 -24.87 14.31
N GLY A 332 -4.77 -26.19 14.18
CA GLY A 332 -4.12 -27.07 15.15
C GLY A 332 -4.98 -28.24 15.58
N VAL A 333 -4.60 -28.91 16.66
CA VAL A 333 -5.29 -30.09 17.20
C VAL A 333 -6.10 -29.68 18.43
N ALA A 334 -7.43 -29.71 18.33
CA ALA A 334 -8.28 -29.51 19.50
C ALA A 334 -8.17 -30.71 20.46
N ALA A 335 -8.09 -30.43 21.76
CA ALA A 335 -7.97 -31.43 22.80
C ALA A 335 -9.29 -32.20 23.03
N GLY A 336 -9.19 -33.43 23.56
CA GLY A 336 -10.34 -34.24 23.93
C GLY A 336 -11.28 -34.52 22.76
N ALA A 337 -12.58 -34.24 22.94
CA ALA A 337 -13.60 -34.40 21.91
C ALA A 337 -13.64 -33.26 20.87
N GLY A 338 -12.79 -32.24 21.02
CA GLY A 338 -12.83 -31.01 20.25
C GLY A 338 -13.64 -29.94 20.94
N GLY A 339 -14.25 -29.02 20.17
CA GLY A 339 -15.10 -27.99 20.74
C GLY A 339 -15.42 -26.84 19.82
N ALA A 340 -16.28 -25.96 20.30
CA ALA A 340 -16.63 -24.71 19.64
C ALA A 340 -15.53 -23.67 19.82
N GLY A 341 -15.41 -22.79 18.83
CA GLY A 341 -14.53 -21.64 18.86
C GLY A 341 -15.19 -20.42 18.23
N THR A 342 -14.71 -19.25 18.62
CA THR A 342 -15.10 -17.99 17.99
C THR A 342 -13.87 -17.15 17.66
N LEU A 343 -13.94 -16.42 16.54
CA LEU A 343 -12.96 -15.40 16.17
C LEU A 343 -13.74 -14.21 15.59
N SER A 344 -13.46 -13.02 16.09
CA SER A 344 -13.95 -11.76 15.55
C SER A 344 -12.77 -10.86 15.19
N VAL A 345 -12.85 -10.22 14.03
CA VAL A 345 -11.84 -9.26 13.55
C VAL A 345 -12.54 -7.96 13.22
N CYS A 346 -12.22 -6.91 13.97
CA CYS A 346 -12.82 -5.58 13.75
C CYS A 346 -11.96 -4.73 12.82
N ASP A 347 -10.64 -4.86 12.92
CA ASP A 347 -9.75 -4.03 12.12
C ASP A 347 -8.47 -4.77 11.73
N LEU A 348 -7.97 -4.43 10.55
CA LEU A 348 -6.75 -4.97 9.99
C LEU A 348 -6.04 -3.86 9.21
N GLU A 349 -4.83 -3.52 9.61
CA GLU A 349 -4.06 -2.43 9.02
C GLU A 349 -2.64 -2.89 8.67
N LEU A 350 -2.10 -2.43 7.54
CA LEU A 350 -0.65 -2.38 7.36
C LEU A 350 -0.12 -1.07 7.92
N VAL A 351 0.92 -1.14 8.73
CA VAL A 351 1.45 0.01 9.47
C VAL A 351 2.86 0.36 8.98
N PRO A 352 3.15 1.64 8.66
CA PRO A 352 4.52 2.09 8.38
C PRO A 352 5.38 2.11 9.67
N PHE A 353 6.69 2.31 9.55
CA PHE A 353 7.50 2.67 10.72
C PHE A 353 6.95 3.95 11.39
N PRO A 354 6.85 4.04 12.73
CA PRO A 354 6.88 5.33 13.37
C PRO A 354 8.19 6.02 12.96
N ARG A 355 8.10 7.22 12.39
CA ARG A 355 9.28 8.03 12.08
C ARG A 355 10.07 8.38 13.33
#